data_AF-A0A9P6YVA4-F1
#
_entry.id   AF-A0A9P6YVA4-F1
#
_cell.length_a   1.000
_cell.length_b   1.000
_cell.length_c   1.000
_cell.angle_alpha   90.00
_cell.angle_beta   90.00
_cell.angle_gamma   90.00
#
_symmetry.space_group_name_H-M   'P 1'
#
loop_
_entity.id
_entity.type
_entity.pdbx_description
1 polymer ?
#
loop_
_entity_poly.entity_id
_entity_poly.type
_entity_poly.pdbx_seq_one_letter_code
_entity_poly.pdbx_strand_id
1 'polypeptide(L)'
;MVRSNNLQPNQVAFRVPPSCNKFDIHSYLTNIYGVNIQEVRTMNYAATYKRGPRGGKVVAQSAYKKAVVTLDEKFVWPEEPEWYKLDKEEHELGYKAAKRKVKGWRVRPREEEREKIKEISSQQLAKREEKAKK
;
A
#
# COMPACT_ATOMS: atom_id res chain seq x y z
N MET A 1 11.00 -1.67 -1.21
CA MET A 1 10.74 -1.39 0.21
C MET A 1 9.24 -1.16 0.42
N VAL A 2 8.68 -1.49 1.58
CA VAL A 2 7.23 -1.41 1.85
C VAL A 2 6.99 -0.62 3.13
N ARG A 3 6.02 0.30 3.11
CA ARG A 3 5.59 1.02 4.32
C ARG A 3 4.79 0.07 5.22
N SER A 4 5.14 0.01 6.50
CA SER A 4 4.41 -0.81 7.48
C SER A 4 4.40 -0.12 8.85
N ASN A 5 3.22 0.02 9.44
CA ASN A 5 3.01 0.74 10.70
C ASN A 5 3.33 -0.10 11.95
N ASN A 6 3.43 -1.43 11.82
CA ASN A 6 3.57 -2.35 12.96
C ASN A 6 5.03 -2.76 13.23
N LEU A 7 6.01 -2.12 12.60
CA LEU A 7 7.44 -2.42 12.77
C LEU A 7 8.08 -1.43 13.74
N GLN A 8 9.16 -1.85 14.42
CA GLN A 8 9.99 -0.93 15.18
C GLN A 8 10.64 0.12 14.26
N PRO A 9 11.02 1.32 14.78
CA PRO A 9 11.61 2.38 13.95
C PRO A 9 12.93 2.02 13.26
N ASN A 10 13.66 1.01 13.75
CA ASN A 10 14.87 0.49 13.12
C ASN A 10 14.59 -0.70 12.19
N GLN A 11 13.34 -1.12 12.03
CA GLN A 11 12.97 -2.23 11.17
C GLN A 11 12.31 -1.76 9.88
N VAL A 12 12.75 -2.35 8.78
CA VAL A 12 12.27 -2.03 7.44
C VAL A 12 11.80 -3.29 6.73
N ALA A 13 10.67 -3.22 6.01
CA ALA A 13 10.13 -4.33 5.25
C ALA A 13 10.44 -4.21 3.76
N PHE A 14 10.84 -5.33 3.15
CA PHE A 14 11.06 -5.47 1.71
C PHE A 14 10.20 -6.60 1.16
N ARG A 15 9.70 -6.39 -0.06
CA ARG A 15 9.15 -7.46 -0.89
C ARG A 15 10.28 -7.94 -1.78
N VAL A 16 10.67 -9.21 -1.62
CA VAL A 16 11.77 -9.84 -2.34
C VAL A 16 11.27 -11.07 -3.11
N PRO A 17 11.98 -11.50 -4.16
CA PRO A 17 11.70 -12.76 -4.85
C PRO A 17 11.70 -13.95 -3.87
N PRO A 18 10.85 -14.97 -4.09
CA PRO A 18 10.79 -16.13 -3.21
C PRO A 18 12.09 -16.96 -3.21
N SER A 19 12.91 -16.87 -4.26
CA SER A 19 14.21 -17.54 -4.36
C SER A 19 15.31 -16.93 -3.48
N CYS A 20 15.22 -15.65 -3.11
CA CYS A 20 16.29 -14.97 -2.36
C CYS A 20 16.46 -15.52 -0.95
N ASN A 21 17.70 -15.81 -0.55
CA ASN A 21 18.03 -16.27 0.79
C ASN A 21 18.32 -15.10 1.75
N LYS A 22 18.36 -15.37 3.06
CA LYS A 22 18.67 -14.39 4.10
C LYS A 22 20.07 -13.77 3.91
N PHE A 23 21.06 -14.61 3.59
CA PHE A 23 22.44 -14.17 3.33
C PHE A 23 22.55 -13.30 2.09
N ASP A 24 21.84 -13.64 1.02
CA ASP A 24 21.81 -12.84 -0.22
C ASP A 24 21.23 -11.44 0.06
N ILE A 25 20.14 -11.36 0.82
CA ILE A 25 19.51 -10.08 1.16
C ILE A 25 20.45 -9.22 2.00
N HIS A 26 21.12 -9.82 2.98
CA HIS A 26 22.10 -9.13 3.81
C HIS A 26 23.26 -8.60 2.95
N SER A 27 23.91 -9.48 2.18
CA SER A 27 25.04 -9.09 1.32
C SER A 27 24.64 -8.05 0.27
N TYR A 28 23.45 -8.17 -0.32
CA TYR A 28 22.95 -7.22 -1.31
C TYR A 28 22.76 -5.82 -0.72
N LEU A 29 22.12 -5.72 0.44
CA LEU A 29 21.87 -4.43 1.08
C LEU A 29 23.17 -3.79 1.62
N THR A 30 24.09 -4.58 2.16
CA THR A 30 25.38 -4.06 2.64
C THR A 30 26.29 -3.66 1.48
N ASN A 31 26.43 -4.48 0.44
CA ASN A 31 27.40 -4.22 -0.63
C ASN A 31 26.91 -3.20 -1.66
N ILE A 32 25.61 -3.20 -1.99
CA ILE A 32 25.07 -2.31 -3.04
C ILE A 32 24.58 -0.99 -2.45
N TYR A 33 23.94 -1.03 -1.28
CA TYR A 33 23.36 0.15 -0.65
C TYR A 33 24.17 0.68 0.53
N GLY A 34 25.26 0.00 0.93
CA GLY A 34 26.11 0.46 2.04
C GLY A 34 25.42 0.43 3.41
N VAL A 35 24.38 -0.40 3.57
CA VAL A 35 23.55 -0.40 4.78
C VAL A 35 24.07 -1.43 5.79
N ASN A 36 24.28 -0.99 7.03
CA ASN A 36 24.60 -1.87 8.15
C ASN A 36 23.35 -2.52 8.73
N ILE A 37 23.37 -3.84 8.82
CA ILE A 37 22.21 -4.67 9.17
C ILE A 37 22.59 -5.56 10.36
N GLN A 38 21.72 -5.58 11.36
CA GLN A 38 21.88 -6.43 12.53
C GLN A 38 21.27 -7.82 12.31
N GLU A 39 20.07 -7.87 11.72
CA GLU A 39 19.35 -9.12 11.48
C GLU A 39 18.43 -8.99 10.28
N VAL A 40 18.27 -10.07 9.53
CA VAL A 40 17.23 -10.20 8.51
C VAL A 40 16.28 -11.31 8.93
N ARG A 41 14.96 -11.10 8.82
CA ARG A 41 13.90 -12.09 9.05
C ARG A 41 13.07 -12.23 7.79
N THR A 42 12.80 -13.45 7.35
CA THR A 42 12.08 -13.69 6.09
C THR A 42 10.84 -14.51 6.31
N MET A 43 9.78 -14.20 5.58
CA MET A 43 8.51 -14.92 5.63
C MET A 43 7.98 -15.09 4.20
N ASN A 44 7.56 -16.31 3.85
CA ASN A 44 7.02 -16.61 2.52
C ASN A 44 5.52 -16.30 2.48
N TYR A 45 5.10 -15.52 1.50
CA TYR A 45 3.69 -15.24 1.20
C TYR A 45 3.28 -15.97 -0.07
N ALA A 46 2.24 -16.79 0.05
CA ALA A 46 1.63 -17.48 -1.08
C ALA A 46 0.97 -16.49 -2.06
N ALA A 47 0.81 -16.93 -3.31
CA ALA A 47 0.08 -16.16 -4.31
C ALA A 47 -1.40 -16.05 -3.91
N THR A 48 -1.97 -14.85 -4.06
CA THR A 48 -3.39 -14.61 -3.81
C THR A 48 -4.15 -14.79 -5.12
N TYR A 49 -5.27 -15.53 -5.11
CA TYR A 49 -6.10 -15.78 -6.29
C TYR A 49 -7.39 -14.96 -6.23
N LYS A 50 -7.81 -14.42 -7.37
CA LYS A 50 -9.12 -13.79 -7.58
C LYS A 50 -9.96 -14.62 -8.55
N ARG A 51 -11.29 -14.50 -8.46
CA ARG A 51 -12.18 -15.03 -9.49
C ARG A 51 -12.03 -14.20 -10.77
N GLY A 52 -11.75 -14.88 -11.87
CA GLY A 52 -11.68 -14.30 -13.19
C GLY A 52 -13.07 -14.02 -13.76
N PRO A 53 -13.17 -13.21 -14.83
CA PRO A 53 -14.44 -12.85 -15.45
C PRO A 53 -15.27 -14.05 -15.95
N ARG A 54 -14.60 -15.16 -16.30
CA ARG A 54 -15.21 -16.42 -16.79
C ARG A 54 -15.26 -17.52 -15.73
N GLY A 55 -15.20 -17.18 -14.44
CA GLY A 55 -15.31 -18.14 -13.32
C GLY A 55 -14.04 -18.91 -12.95
N GLY A 56 -12.98 -18.87 -13.76
CA GLY A 56 -11.67 -19.46 -13.44
C GLY A 56 -10.92 -18.73 -12.31
N LYS A 57 -9.93 -19.38 -11.69
CA LYS A 57 -9.02 -18.72 -10.74
C LYS A 57 -7.91 -17.99 -11.51
N VAL A 58 -7.78 -16.69 -11.29
CA VAL A 58 -6.70 -15.86 -11.85
C VAL A 58 -5.80 -15.42 -10.71
N VAL A 59 -4.49 -15.43 -10.91
CA VAL A 59 -3.53 -14.91 -9.93
C VAL A 59 -3.76 -13.41 -9.78
N ALA A 60 -4.14 -12.97 -8.58
CA ALA A 60 -4.32 -11.56 -8.24
C ALA A 60 -2.99 -10.91 -7.86
N GLN A 61 -2.20 -11.62 -7.04
CA GLN A 61 -0.87 -11.21 -6.63
C GLN A 61 0.05 -12.41 -6.66
N SER A 62 1.23 -12.25 -7.27
CA SER A 62 2.26 -13.29 -7.28
C SER A 62 2.76 -13.59 -5.87
N ALA A 63 3.21 -14.84 -5.67
CA ALA A 63 3.91 -15.23 -4.46
C ALA A 63 5.18 -14.38 -4.30
N TYR A 64 5.50 -14.03 -3.06
CA TYR A 64 6.67 -13.23 -2.73
C TYR A 64 7.17 -13.58 -1.35
N LYS A 65 8.41 -13.23 -1.06
CA LYS A 65 8.96 -13.32 0.29
C LYS A 65 9.01 -11.92 0.87
N LYS A 66 8.58 -11.77 2.12
CA LYS A 66 8.72 -10.52 2.88
C LYS A 66 9.98 -10.64 3.72
N ALA A 67 10.91 -9.71 3.54
CA ALA A 67 12.09 -9.59 4.38
C ALA A 67 11.91 -8.41 5.32
N VAL A 68 11.95 -8.65 6.62
CA VAL A 68 12.04 -7.63 7.67
C VAL A 68 13.51 -7.52 8.05
N VAL A 69 14.08 -6.35 7.86
CA VAL A 69 15.50 -6.09 8.09
C VAL A 69 15.61 -5.16 9.28
N THR A 70 16.38 -5.55 10.28
CA THR A 70 16.73 -4.74 11.44
C THR A 70 18.02 -3.99 11.12
N LEU A 71 17.90 -2.67 11.06
CA LEU A 71 19.00 -1.75 10.84
C LEU A 71 19.63 -1.35 12.18
N ASP A 72 20.89 -0.93 12.14
CA ASP A 72 21.56 -0.32 13.30
C ASP A 72 20.99 1.07 13.60
N GLU A 73 20.57 1.79 12.56
CA GLU A 73 20.00 3.13 12.65
C GLU A 73 18.48 3.13 12.53
N LYS A 74 17.85 4.18 13.06
CA LYS A 74 16.41 4.39 12.92
C LYS A 74 16.09 4.96 11.55
N PHE A 75 15.08 4.42 10.89
CA PHE A 75 14.59 4.89 9.61
C PHE A 75 13.14 5.38 9.74
N VAL A 76 12.90 6.62 9.33
CA VAL A 76 11.55 7.21 9.27
C VAL A 76 11.22 7.53 7.83
N TRP A 77 10.04 7.12 7.39
CA TRP A 77 9.57 7.43 6.06
C TRP A 77 9.26 8.94 5.94
N PRO A 78 9.55 9.55 4.78
CA PRO A 78 9.10 10.92 4.53
C PRO A 78 7.58 11.01 4.59
N GLU A 79 7.13 12.18 5.01
CA GLU A 79 5.72 12.55 5.05
C GLU A 79 5.07 12.45 3.67
N GLU A 80 3.78 12.20 3.66
CA GLU A 80 3.02 12.15 2.42
C GLU A 80 2.94 13.56 1.82
N PRO A 81 3.13 13.72 0.50
CA PRO A 81 3.06 15.03 -0.11
C PRO A 81 1.62 15.57 -0.11
N GLU A 82 1.47 16.88 0.06
CA GLU A 82 0.18 17.57 0.19
C GLU A 82 -0.79 17.26 -0.97
N TRP A 83 -0.30 17.21 -2.20
CA TRP A 83 -1.13 16.96 -3.40
C TRP A 83 -1.77 15.57 -3.43
N TYR A 84 -1.26 14.61 -2.66
CA TYR A 84 -1.78 13.23 -2.58
C TYR A 84 -2.95 13.10 -1.60
N LYS A 85 -3.13 14.06 -0.68
CA LYS A 85 -4.19 14.02 0.34
C LYS A 85 -5.59 13.89 -0.27
N LEU A 86 -5.88 14.70 -1.29
CA LEU A 86 -7.17 14.69 -1.99
C LEU A 86 -7.47 13.33 -2.67
N ASP A 87 -6.47 12.73 -3.31
CA ASP A 87 -6.64 11.44 -3.99
C ASP A 87 -6.84 10.30 -2.98
N LYS A 88 -6.17 10.39 -1.82
CA LYS A 88 -6.33 9.44 -0.71
C LYS A 88 -7.73 9.53 -0.10
N GLU A 89 -8.23 10.74 0.15
CA GLU A 89 -9.57 10.97 0.68
C GLU A 89 -10.66 10.44 -0.26
N GLU A 90 -10.53 10.71 -1.56
CA GLU A 90 -11.44 10.16 -2.59
C GLU A 90 -11.43 8.62 -2.58
N HIS A 91 -10.24 8.02 -2.56
CA HIS A 91 -10.09 6.56 -2.53
C HIS A 91 -10.73 5.96 -1.26
N GLU A 92 -10.53 6.58 -0.10
CA GLU A 92 -11.16 6.15 1.16
C GLU A 92 -12.68 6.23 1.12
N LEU A 93 -13.24 7.31 0.55
CA LEU A 93 -14.69 7.46 0.35
C LEU A 93 -15.24 6.38 -0.58
N GLY A 94 -14.57 6.13 -1.71
CA GLY A 94 -14.93 5.06 -2.65
C GLY A 94 -14.90 3.69 -1.99
N TYR A 95 -13.86 3.41 -1.21
CA TYR A 95 -13.72 2.16 -0.45
C TYR A 95 -14.83 2.00 0.60
N LYS A 96 -15.15 3.05 1.37
CA LYS A 96 -16.29 3.07 2.31
C LYS A 96 -17.61 2.80 1.59
N ALA A 97 -17.86 3.47 0.45
CA ALA A 97 -19.07 3.27 -0.34
C ALA A 97 -19.18 1.85 -0.90
N ALA A 98 -18.07 1.25 -1.35
CA ALA A 98 -18.03 -0.14 -1.78
C ALA A 98 -18.33 -1.10 -0.62
N LYS A 99 -17.70 -0.91 0.55
CA LYS A 99 -17.95 -1.71 1.76
C LYS A 99 -19.41 -1.68 2.22
N ARG A 100 -20.08 -0.53 2.11
CA ARG A 100 -21.53 -0.42 2.40
C ARG A 100 -22.39 -1.33 1.52
N LYS A 101 -21.95 -1.65 0.29
CA LYS A 101 -22.69 -2.53 -0.64
C LYS A 101 -22.48 -4.02 -0.36
N VAL A 102 -21.37 -4.40 0.29
CA VAL A 102 -20.97 -5.82 0.46
C VAL A 102 -21.79 -6.55 1.54
N LYS A 103 -22.30 -5.84 2.56
CA LYS A 103 -22.95 -6.48 3.73
C LYS A 103 -24.47 -6.71 3.58
N GLY A 104 -25.01 -6.69 2.35
CA GLY A 104 -26.44 -6.89 2.04
C GLY A 104 -27.36 -5.71 2.44
N TRP A 105 -27.02 -4.94 3.46
CA TRP A 105 -27.71 -3.71 3.85
C TRP A 105 -27.08 -2.50 3.16
N ARG A 106 -27.82 -1.85 2.26
CA ARG A 106 -27.39 -0.60 1.58
C ARG A 106 -27.54 0.58 2.54
N VAL A 107 -26.66 0.66 3.54
CA VAL A 107 -26.63 1.77 4.50
C VAL A 107 -26.42 3.08 3.74
N ARG A 108 -27.36 4.02 3.84
CA ARG A 108 -27.22 5.35 3.24
C ARG A 108 -26.21 6.19 4.05
N PRO A 109 -25.34 6.98 3.40
CA PRO A 109 -24.45 7.90 4.11
C PRO A 109 -25.26 8.95 4.86
N ARG A 110 -24.74 9.38 6.01
CA ARG A 110 -25.26 10.54 6.78
C ARG A 110 -25.09 11.83 5.97
N GLU A 111 -25.77 12.91 6.35
CA GLU A 111 -25.72 14.19 5.63
C GLU A 111 -24.31 14.77 5.55
N GLU A 112 -23.61 14.83 6.68
CA GLU A 112 -22.20 15.27 6.75
C GLU A 112 -21.28 14.48 5.81
N GLU A 113 -21.50 13.16 5.68
CA GLU A 113 -20.71 12.33 4.76
C GLU A 113 -21.03 12.65 3.30
N ARG A 114 -22.27 13.04 2.98
CA ARG A 114 -22.67 13.41 1.62
C ARG A 114 -22.08 14.74 1.21
N GLU A 115 -22.04 15.71 2.12
CA GLU A 115 -21.41 17.01 1.88
C GLU A 115 -19.92 16.82 1.57
N LYS A 116 -19.21 16.06 2.40
CA LYS A 116 -17.80 15.71 2.15
C LYS A 116 -17.57 15.02 0.80
N ILE A 117 -18.46 14.10 0.41
CA ILE A 117 -18.39 13.45 -0.91
C ILE A 117 -18.57 14.48 -2.04
N LYS A 118 -19.51 15.43 -1.90
CA LYS A 118 -19.73 16.48 -2.90
C LYS A 118 -18.52 17.41 -3.02
N GLU A 119 -17.96 17.83 -1.89
CA GLU A 119 -16.77 18.68 -1.82
C GLU A 119 -15.55 18.03 -2.47
N ILE A 120 -15.26 16.77 -2.12
CA ILE A 120 -14.13 16.05 -2.70
C ILE A 120 -14.35 15.83 -4.21
N SER A 121 -15.59 15.52 -4.62
CA SER A 121 -15.92 15.37 -6.04
C SER A 121 -15.76 16.67 -6.83
N SER A 122 -16.12 17.83 -6.27
CA SER A 122 -15.98 19.12 -6.95
C SER A 122 -14.51 19.52 -7.06
N GLN A 123 -13.71 19.30 -6.01
CA GLN A 123 -12.27 19.52 -6.01
C GLN A 123 -11.55 18.64 -7.05
N GLN A 124 -11.94 17.37 -7.17
CA GLN A 124 -11.38 16.46 -8.18
C GLN A 124 -11.76 16.86 -9.62
N LEU A 125 -13.00 17.34 -9.84
CA LEU A 125 -13.40 17.87 -11.14
C LEU A 125 -12.54 19.09 -11.52
N ALA A 126 -12.36 20.05 -10.61
CA ALA A 126 -11.49 21.20 -10.84
C ALA A 126 -10.05 20.78 -11.17
N LYS A 127 -9.46 19.85 -10.40
CA LYS A 127 -8.13 19.29 -10.66
C LYS A 127 -8.01 18.65 -12.05
N ARG A 128 -9.06 17.95 -12.52
CA ARG A 128 -9.09 17.32 -13.86
C ARG A 128 -9.21 18.36 -14.97
N GLU A 129 -9.98 19.42 -14.77
CA GLU A 129 -10.11 20.52 -15.72
C GLU A 129 -8.80 21.33 -15.85
N GLU A 130 -8.13 21.62 -14.74
CA GLU A 130 -6.82 22.27 -14.73
C GLU A 130 -5.76 21.43 -15.46
N LYS A 131 -5.76 20.12 -15.24
CA LYS A 131 -4.88 19.19 -15.95
C LYS A 131 -5.19 19.12 -17.44
N ALA A 132 -6.44 19.25 -17.86
CA ALA A 132 -6.85 19.25 -19.27
C ALA A 132 -6.53 20.56 -20.00
N LYS A 133 -6.38 21.66 -19.26
CA LYS A 133 -5.95 22.98 -19.80
C LYS A 133 -4.43 23.10 -19.99
N LYS A 134 -3.65 22.18 -19.41
CA LYS A 134 -2.19 22.13 -19.47
C LYS A 134 -1.73 21.14 -20.53
#